data_AF-A0A552AJY2-F1
#
_entry.id   AF-A0A552AJY2-F1
#
_cell.length_a   1.000
_cell.length_b   1.000
_cell.length_c   1.000
_cell.angle_alpha   90.00
_cell.angle_beta   90.00
_cell.angle_gamma   90.00
#
_symmetry.space_group_name_H-M   'P 1'
#
loop_
_entity.id
_entity.type
_entity.pdbx_description
1 polymer ?
#
loop_
_entity_poly.entity_id
_entity_poly.type
_entity_poly.pdbx_seq_one_letter_code
_entity_poly.pdbx_strand_id
1 'polypeptide(L)'
;MKQSRSYQLIEATGVVDNLLAKVPPLVELLGDSSDKVPPLVEVLPTNERQVRPLIQLEPEQQREVWQQAVEAAGGKVPSGRIVKDIVQRIRERTKIPIPYRVGDVCEILIKDNPELRGLGGCWCIVIEVREFSCLVRAWNGEYTVREENLRDLQYSPDHRQKMQQLSDRLVHLRSLGEEETVRAILETLGSLKRPYLNPWEEKLLEFLEGYNAR
;
A
#
# COMPACT_ATOMS: atom_id res chain seq x y z
N MET A 1 0.63 -4.49 -12.92
CA MET A 1 1.26 -4.48 -14.27
C MET A 1 2.68 -3.97 -14.13
N LYS A 2 3.67 -4.63 -14.75
CA LYS A 2 5.07 -4.17 -14.76
C LYS A 2 5.13 -2.96 -15.70
N GLN A 3 5.40 -1.75 -15.21
CA GLN A 3 5.56 -0.58 -16.08
C GLN A 3 6.65 -0.84 -17.13
N SER A 4 6.43 -0.38 -18.36
CA SER A 4 7.44 -0.47 -19.42
C SER A 4 8.70 0.30 -18.99
N ARG A 5 9.87 -0.21 -19.39
CA ARG A 5 11.20 0.35 -19.03
C ARG A 5 11.30 1.84 -19.35
N SER A 6 10.62 2.31 -20.39
CA SER A 6 10.58 3.72 -20.80
C SER A 6 9.97 4.62 -19.72
N TYR A 7 8.87 4.20 -19.09
CA TYR A 7 8.19 4.99 -18.05
C TYR A 7 9.01 5.02 -16.75
N GLN A 8 9.66 3.90 -16.40
CA GLN A 8 10.54 3.85 -15.23
C GLN A 8 11.72 4.82 -15.35
N LEU A 9 12.28 4.96 -16.56
CA LEU A 9 13.35 5.92 -16.82
C LEU A 9 12.84 7.37 -16.74
N ILE A 10 11.62 7.66 -17.20
CA ILE A 10 11.02 9.01 -17.09
C ILE A 10 10.80 9.38 -15.62
N GLU A 11 10.22 8.48 -14.83
CA GLU A 11 9.99 8.70 -13.39
C GLU A 11 11.32 8.84 -12.63
N ALA A 12 12.31 8.02 -12.95
CA ALA A 12 13.66 8.11 -12.39
C ALA A 12 14.33 9.45 -12.68
N THR A 13 14.19 9.98 -13.91
CA THR A 13 14.69 11.31 -14.28
C THR A 13 14.00 12.39 -13.46
N GLY A 14 12.68 12.32 -13.27
CA GLY A 14 11.94 13.29 -12.45
C GLY A 14 12.45 13.35 -11.01
N VAL A 15 12.82 12.22 -10.41
CA VAL A 15 13.45 12.18 -9.08
C VAL A 15 14.81 12.88 -9.09
N VAL A 16 15.65 12.62 -10.10
CA VAL A 16 16.95 13.27 -10.22
C VAL A 16 16.80 14.79 -10.40
N ASP A 17 15.85 15.23 -11.21
CA ASP A 17 15.54 16.65 -11.40
C ASP A 17 15.07 17.30 -10.09
N ASN A 18 14.27 16.59 -9.27
CA ASN A 18 13.85 17.06 -7.96
C ASN A 18 14.99 17.19 -6.95
N LEU A 19 15.99 16.29 -7.01
CA LEU A 19 17.22 16.37 -6.22
C LEU A 19 18.12 17.53 -6.69
N LEU A 20 18.08 17.87 -7.98
CA LEU A 20 18.84 18.96 -8.60
C LEU A 20 18.14 20.32 -8.50
N ALA A 21 16.83 20.35 -8.26
CA ALA A 21 16.03 21.57 -8.24
C ALA A 21 16.53 22.54 -7.16
N LYS A 22 16.97 23.73 -7.61
CA LYS A 22 17.44 24.83 -6.76
C LYS A 22 16.25 25.50 -6.07
N VAL A 23 16.40 25.92 -4.82
CA VAL A 23 15.43 26.80 -4.15
C VAL A 23 15.29 28.08 -4.99
N PRO A 24 14.07 28.61 -5.25
CA PRO A 24 13.93 29.96 -5.77
C PRO A 24 14.67 30.92 -4.82
N PRO A 25 15.56 31.80 -5.30
CA PRO A 25 16.39 32.58 -4.41
C PRO A 25 15.49 33.55 -3.62
N LEU A 26 15.52 33.49 -2.29
CA LEU A 26 15.22 34.65 -1.45
C LEU A 26 16.41 35.62 -1.49
N VAL A 27 16.95 35.86 -2.68
CA VAL A 27 18.17 36.64 -2.96
C VAL A 27 17.82 37.67 -4.03
N GLU A 28 16.86 38.55 -3.71
CA GLU A 28 16.62 39.78 -4.47
C GLU A 28 16.90 41.05 -3.64
N LEU A 29 17.46 40.93 -2.43
CA LEU A 29 17.71 42.10 -1.57
C LEU A 29 19.17 42.42 -1.25
N LEU A 30 20.14 41.56 -1.56
CA LEU A 30 21.54 41.89 -1.35
C LEU A 30 22.35 41.44 -2.55
N GLY A 31 22.90 42.43 -3.23
CA GLY A 31 23.57 42.28 -4.51
C GLY A 31 24.93 41.61 -4.44
N ASP A 32 25.36 41.35 -5.66
CA ASP A 32 26.71 41.12 -6.17
C ASP A 32 27.33 39.73 -6.15
N SER A 33 27.96 39.49 -7.30
CA SER A 33 28.97 38.49 -7.66
C SER A 33 28.56 37.02 -7.83
N SER A 34 28.70 36.59 -9.09
CA SER A 34 29.05 35.24 -9.53
C SER A 34 29.72 34.39 -8.45
N ASP A 35 29.05 33.34 -7.97
CA ASP A 35 29.63 32.01 -7.88
C ASP A 35 28.59 30.94 -7.52
N LYS A 36 28.79 29.78 -8.14
CA LYS A 36 27.99 28.55 -8.15
C LYS A 36 27.14 28.31 -6.89
N VAL A 37 25.82 28.44 -7.03
CA VAL A 37 24.87 27.86 -6.06
C VAL A 37 25.15 26.35 -5.97
N PRO A 38 25.56 25.80 -4.81
CA PRO A 38 25.82 24.38 -4.66
C PRO A 38 24.53 23.60 -4.97
N PRO A 39 24.61 22.43 -5.65
CA PRO A 39 23.45 21.54 -5.70
C PRO A 39 23.03 21.19 -4.27
N LEU A 40 21.72 21.10 -4.01
CA LEU A 40 21.20 20.78 -2.66
C LEU A 40 21.70 19.44 -2.12
N VAL A 41 22.16 18.56 -3.00
CA VAL A 41 22.82 17.31 -2.65
C VAL A 41 24.15 17.21 -3.40
N GLU A 42 25.24 16.96 -2.67
CA GLU A 42 26.59 16.82 -3.24
C GLU A 42 26.81 15.49 -3.98
N VAL A 43 26.00 14.47 -3.70
CA VAL A 43 26.13 13.10 -4.24
C VAL A 43 24.90 12.74 -5.05
N LEU A 44 25.06 12.47 -6.34
CA LEU A 44 23.95 12.12 -7.24
C LEU A 44 23.74 10.61 -7.36
N PRO A 45 22.50 10.15 -7.59
CA PRO A 45 22.23 8.76 -7.93
C PRO A 45 22.93 8.38 -9.24
N THR A 46 23.56 7.21 -9.27
CA THR A 46 24.22 6.67 -10.47
C THR A 46 23.37 5.61 -11.17
N ASN A 47 22.50 4.93 -10.43
CA ASN A 47 21.70 3.81 -10.91
C ASN A 47 20.22 4.02 -10.66
N GLU A 48 19.37 3.61 -11.61
CA GLU A 48 17.91 3.63 -11.49
C GLU A 48 17.40 2.92 -10.22
N ARG A 49 18.07 1.84 -9.82
CA ARG A 49 17.71 1.08 -8.61
C ARG A 49 17.77 1.90 -7.32
N GLN A 50 18.53 2.99 -7.30
CA GLN A 50 18.67 3.89 -6.15
C GLN A 50 17.51 4.89 -6.07
N VAL A 51 17.00 5.36 -7.21
CA VAL A 51 15.91 6.33 -7.27
C VAL A 51 14.52 5.68 -7.27
N ARG A 52 14.42 4.41 -7.66
CA ARG A 52 13.16 3.68 -7.70
C ARG A 52 12.36 3.71 -6.38
N PRO A 53 12.97 3.57 -5.18
CA PRO A 53 12.23 3.70 -3.93
C PRO A 53 11.70 5.11 -3.65
N LEU A 54 12.29 6.15 -4.25
CA LEU A 54 11.96 7.55 -4.03
C LEU A 54 10.79 8.06 -4.90
N ILE A 55 10.47 7.36 -6.00
CA ILE A 55 9.45 7.78 -7.00
C ILE A 55 8.09 8.12 -6.34
N GLN A 56 7.73 7.40 -5.29
CA GLN A 56 6.45 7.55 -4.60
C GLN A 56 6.45 8.59 -3.46
N LEU A 57 7.53 9.34 -3.28
CA LEU A 57 7.65 10.36 -2.24
C LEU A 57 7.54 11.76 -2.84
N GLU A 58 7.14 12.74 -2.02
CA GLU A 58 7.12 14.15 -2.42
C GLU A 58 8.55 14.68 -2.66
N PRO A 59 8.75 15.68 -3.55
CA PRO A 59 10.09 16.18 -3.90
C PRO A 59 10.96 16.58 -2.69
N GLU A 60 10.37 17.14 -1.64
CA GLU A 60 11.09 17.49 -0.40
C GLU A 60 11.53 16.25 0.38
N GLN A 61 10.66 15.23 0.46
CA GLN A 61 10.96 13.96 1.11
C GLN A 61 12.01 13.16 0.33
N GLN A 62 11.95 13.19 -1.00
CA GLN A 62 12.97 12.57 -1.85
C GLN A 62 14.38 13.09 -1.50
N ARG A 63 14.51 14.40 -1.23
CA ARG A 63 15.77 15.05 -0.82
C ARG A 63 16.20 14.62 0.58
N GLU A 64 15.30 14.68 1.55
CA GLU A 64 15.61 14.30 2.95
C GLU A 64 16.08 12.84 3.04
N VAL A 65 15.36 11.91 2.39
CA VAL A 65 15.72 10.49 2.37
C VAL A 65 17.08 10.29 1.72
N TRP A 66 17.31 10.97 0.58
CA TRP A 66 18.55 10.81 -0.15
C TRP A 66 19.75 11.34 0.64
N GLN A 67 19.61 12.48 1.32
CA GLN A 67 20.65 13.03 2.20
C GLN A 67 20.95 12.08 3.38
N GLN A 68 19.92 11.57 4.06
CA GLN A 68 20.10 10.58 5.12
C GLN A 68 20.78 9.29 4.61
N ALA A 69 20.48 8.88 3.37
CA ALA A 69 21.12 7.72 2.75
C ALA A 69 22.59 7.95 2.44
N VAL A 70 22.95 9.15 1.97
CA VAL A 70 24.34 9.54 1.74
C VAL A 70 25.12 9.62 3.05
N GLU A 71 24.52 10.17 4.11
CA GLU A 71 25.11 10.20 5.46
C GLU A 71 25.32 8.79 6.02
N ALA A 72 24.31 7.91 5.90
CA ALA A 72 24.42 6.51 6.32
C ALA A 72 25.47 5.71 5.51
N ALA A 73 25.73 6.13 4.27
CA ALA A 73 26.79 5.58 3.42
C ALA A 73 28.17 6.24 3.64
N GLY A 74 28.29 7.17 4.60
CA GLY A 74 29.54 7.87 4.92
C GLY A 74 29.99 8.83 3.82
N GLY A 75 29.06 9.54 3.18
CA GLY A 75 29.33 10.51 2.12
C GLY A 75 29.58 9.88 0.74
N LYS A 76 29.33 8.57 0.57
CA LYS A 76 29.44 7.86 -0.70
C LYS A 76 28.06 7.63 -1.33
N VAL A 77 28.05 7.30 -2.61
CA VAL A 77 26.82 6.96 -3.33
C VAL A 77 26.13 5.77 -2.62
N PRO A 78 24.91 5.96 -2.07
CA PRO A 78 24.26 4.92 -1.28
C PRO A 78 23.81 3.76 -2.16
N SER A 79 23.83 2.54 -1.60
CA SER A 79 23.25 1.38 -2.28
C SER A 79 21.73 1.45 -2.25
N GLY A 80 21.06 0.93 -3.29
CA GLY A 80 19.59 0.94 -3.36
C GLY A 80 18.89 0.24 -2.19
N ARG A 81 19.58 -0.67 -1.48
CA ARG A 81 19.08 -1.27 -0.22
C ARG A 81 19.01 -0.25 0.92
N ILE A 82 20.08 0.53 1.11
CA ILE A 82 20.15 1.57 2.16
C ILE A 82 19.07 2.63 1.90
N VAL A 83 18.91 3.04 0.63
CA VAL A 83 17.86 3.98 0.26
C VAL A 83 16.48 3.39 0.55
N LYS A 84 16.22 2.13 0.20
CA LYS A 84 14.94 1.46 0.51
C LYS A 84 14.66 1.42 2.01
N ASP A 85 15.66 1.06 2.83
CA ASP A 85 15.50 0.95 4.28
C ASP A 85 15.22 2.33 4.91
N ILE A 86 15.87 3.38 4.43
CA ILE A 86 15.65 4.76 4.91
C ILE A 86 14.31 5.31 4.40
N VAL A 87 13.91 5.03 3.16
CA VAL A 87 12.56 5.32 2.67
C VAL A 87 11.52 4.65 3.55
N GLN A 88 11.73 3.38 3.94
CA GLN A 88 10.81 2.67 4.81
C GLN A 88 10.72 3.34 6.19
N ARG A 89 11.86 3.63 6.82
CA ARG A 89 11.90 4.33 8.12
C ARG A 89 11.29 5.73 8.06
N ILE A 90 11.53 6.46 6.97
CA ILE A 90 10.93 7.77 6.78
C ILE A 90 9.45 7.61 6.53
N ARG A 91 8.96 6.69 5.70
CA ARG A 91 7.52 6.40 5.57
C ARG A 91 6.85 6.01 6.89
N GLU A 92 7.55 5.30 7.76
CA GLU A 92 7.10 4.99 9.11
C GLU A 92 7.09 6.24 10.03
N ARG A 93 7.95 7.25 9.76
CA ARG A 93 8.10 8.48 10.57
C ARG A 93 7.28 9.67 10.05
N THR A 94 7.32 9.93 8.74
CA THR A 94 6.45 10.84 8.02
C THR A 94 5.10 10.18 7.90
N LYS A 95 4.17 10.65 8.71
CA LYS A 95 2.75 10.32 8.79
C LYS A 95 2.02 10.47 7.45
N ILE A 96 2.40 9.70 6.43
CA ILE A 96 1.65 9.65 5.18
C ILE A 96 0.34 8.96 5.54
N PRO A 97 -0.80 9.67 5.55
CA PRO A 97 -2.06 9.08 5.94
C PRO A 97 -2.35 7.96 4.97
N ILE A 98 -2.78 6.83 5.52
CA ILE A 98 -3.19 5.70 4.71
C ILE A 98 -4.29 6.19 3.76
N PRO A 99 -4.17 5.95 2.44
CA PRO A 99 -5.11 6.49 1.44
C PRO A 99 -6.50 5.84 1.50
N TYR A 100 -6.65 4.79 2.32
CA TYR A 100 -7.89 4.05 2.48
C TYR A 100 -8.87 4.74 3.42
N ARG A 101 -10.15 4.48 3.19
CA ARG A 101 -11.28 4.92 4.00
C ARG A 101 -12.00 3.72 4.57
N VAL A 102 -12.69 3.94 5.68
CA VAL A 102 -13.61 2.93 6.24
C VAL A 102 -14.65 2.55 5.18
N GLY A 103 -14.84 1.24 4.98
CA GLY A 103 -15.71 0.68 3.95
C GLY A 103 -15.05 0.45 2.58
N ASP A 104 -13.77 0.79 2.41
CA ASP A 104 -13.04 0.41 1.20
C ASP A 104 -12.85 -1.12 1.14
N VAL A 105 -13.00 -1.68 -0.06
CA VAL A 105 -12.84 -3.11 -0.31
C VAL A 105 -11.47 -3.33 -0.95
N CYS A 106 -10.62 -4.07 -0.26
CA CYS A 106 -9.23 -4.29 -0.65
C CYS A 106 -8.92 -5.79 -0.81
N GLU A 107 -7.90 -6.10 -1.58
CA GLU A 107 -7.26 -7.41 -1.67
C GLU A 107 -6.06 -7.48 -0.72
N ILE A 108 -5.95 -8.57 0.04
CA ILE A 108 -4.83 -8.85 0.94
C ILE A 108 -3.65 -9.39 0.15
N LEU A 109 -2.46 -8.81 0.38
CA LEU A 109 -1.17 -9.22 -0.17
C LEU A 109 -0.26 -9.72 0.97
N ILE A 110 0.30 -10.92 0.81
CA ILE A 110 1.14 -11.56 1.86
C ILE A 110 2.48 -10.84 2.08
N LYS A 111 2.94 -9.99 1.15
CA LYS A 111 4.30 -9.38 1.11
C LYS A 111 4.97 -9.28 2.48
N ASP A 112 5.93 -10.17 2.73
CA ASP A 112 6.79 -10.20 3.92
C ASP A 112 6.07 -10.25 5.29
N ASN A 113 4.76 -10.54 5.32
CA ASN A 113 3.96 -10.67 6.54
C ASN A 113 3.51 -12.13 6.77
N PRO A 114 4.11 -12.85 7.74
CA PRO A 114 3.75 -14.24 8.03
C PRO A 114 2.34 -14.40 8.62
N GLU A 115 1.76 -13.36 9.23
CA GLU A 115 0.41 -13.39 9.82
C GLU A 115 -0.69 -13.49 8.76
N LEU A 116 -0.39 -13.11 7.51
CA LEU A 116 -1.32 -13.14 6.39
C LEU A 116 -1.21 -14.43 5.56
N ARG A 117 -0.47 -15.44 6.04
CA ARG A 117 -0.38 -16.75 5.36
C ARG A 117 -1.76 -17.37 5.19
N GLY A 118 -2.09 -17.77 3.97
CA GLY A 118 -3.40 -18.32 3.61
C GLY A 118 -4.43 -17.27 3.19
N LEU A 119 -4.18 -15.98 3.41
CA LEU A 119 -5.09 -14.89 3.02
C LEU A 119 -4.65 -14.14 1.76
N GLY A 120 -3.56 -14.56 1.14
CA GLY A 120 -3.09 -13.96 -0.11
C GLY A 120 -4.14 -14.08 -1.20
N GLY A 121 -4.60 -12.95 -1.72
CA GLY A 121 -5.66 -12.93 -2.72
C GLY A 121 -7.06 -13.04 -2.14
N CYS A 122 -7.26 -13.06 -0.82
CA CYS A 122 -8.58 -12.84 -0.23
C CYS A 122 -8.95 -11.34 -0.33
N TRP A 123 -10.24 -11.06 -0.45
CA TRP A 123 -10.75 -9.70 -0.29
C TRP A 123 -11.05 -9.44 1.19
N CYS A 124 -11.04 -8.16 1.56
CA CYS A 124 -11.30 -7.68 2.89
C CYS A 124 -11.93 -6.29 2.85
N ILE A 125 -12.55 -5.88 3.95
CA ILE A 125 -13.16 -4.56 4.11
C ILE A 125 -12.42 -3.79 5.19
N VAL A 126 -12.06 -2.55 4.90
CA VAL A 126 -11.45 -1.65 5.89
C VAL A 126 -12.50 -1.26 6.93
N ILE A 127 -12.31 -1.69 8.18
CA ILE A 127 -13.20 -1.38 9.31
C ILE A 127 -12.72 -0.11 10.02
N GLU A 128 -11.41 -0.01 10.20
CA GLU A 128 -10.76 1.08 10.94
C GLU A 128 -9.47 1.46 10.22
N VAL A 129 -9.22 2.76 10.09
CA VAL A 129 -7.96 3.29 9.57
C VAL A 129 -7.18 3.83 10.75
N ARG A 130 -6.00 3.26 11.02
CA ARG A 130 -5.07 3.74 12.05
C ARG A 130 -3.94 4.53 11.39
N GLU A 131 -3.01 5.06 12.19
CA GLU A 131 -1.95 5.94 11.69
C GLU A 131 -1.03 5.25 10.66
N PHE A 132 -0.73 3.95 10.83
CA PHE A 132 0.20 3.18 9.96
C PHE A 132 -0.31 1.80 9.50
N SER A 133 -1.52 1.44 9.90
CA SER A 133 -2.17 0.18 9.52
C SER A 133 -3.69 0.35 9.42
N CYS A 134 -4.34 -0.48 8.62
CA CYS A 134 -5.79 -0.63 8.65
C CYS A 134 -6.18 -1.88 9.42
N LEU A 135 -7.25 -1.80 10.20
CA LEU A 135 -7.99 -2.98 10.63
C LEU A 135 -8.92 -3.36 9.49
N VAL A 136 -8.72 -4.57 8.96
CA VAL A 136 -9.54 -5.10 7.86
C VAL A 136 -10.29 -6.34 8.29
N ARG A 137 -11.52 -6.49 7.81
CA ARG A 137 -12.34 -7.70 7.97
C ARG A 137 -12.18 -8.59 6.76
N ALA A 138 -11.68 -9.80 6.96
CA ALA A 138 -11.74 -10.89 5.99
C ALA A 138 -12.87 -11.87 6.38
N TRP A 139 -13.12 -12.86 5.52
CA TRP A 139 -14.12 -13.91 5.74
C TRP A 139 -13.87 -14.72 7.03
N ASN A 140 -12.61 -14.85 7.44
CA ASN A 140 -12.16 -15.63 8.59
C ASN A 140 -11.72 -14.77 9.80
N GLY A 141 -12.05 -13.48 9.84
CA GLY A 141 -11.76 -12.63 10.99
C GLY A 141 -11.15 -11.28 10.64
N GLU A 142 -10.64 -10.60 11.66
CA GLU A 142 -10.10 -9.25 11.56
C GLU A 142 -8.58 -9.27 11.66
N TYR A 143 -7.92 -8.47 10.81
CA TYR A 143 -6.47 -8.43 10.70
C TYR A 143 -5.98 -6.98 10.67
N THR A 144 -4.86 -6.74 11.34
CA THR A 144 -4.15 -5.46 11.22
C THR A 144 -3.17 -5.56 10.07
N VAL A 145 -3.40 -4.77 9.02
CA VAL A 145 -2.67 -4.87 7.75
C VAL A 145 -2.06 -3.52 7.40
N ARG A 146 -0.77 -3.53 7.01
CA ARG A 146 -0.09 -2.33 6.50
C ARG A 146 -0.55 -1.98 5.10
N GLU A 147 -0.39 -0.72 4.70
CA GLU A 147 -0.75 -0.25 3.35
C GLU A 147 -0.07 -1.09 2.25
N GLU A 148 1.20 -1.47 2.44
CA GLU A 148 1.96 -2.29 1.49
C GLU A 148 1.38 -3.69 1.25
N ASN A 149 0.60 -4.18 2.21
CA ASN A 149 -0.09 -5.48 2.22
C ASN A 149 -1.55 -5.37 1.74
N LEU A 150 -2.01 -4.20 1.31
CA LEU A 150 -3.34 -3.98 0.77
C LEU A 150 -3.27 -3.53 -0.69
N ARG A 151 -4.32 -3.88 -1.43
CA ARG A 151 -4.54 -3.39 -2.78
C ARG A 151 -6.00 -3.02 -2.95
N ASP A 152 -6.28 -1.75 -3.23
CA ASP A 152 -7.64 -1.30 -3.51
C ASP A 152 -8.18 -1.99 -4.77
N LEU A 153 -9.41 -2.51 -4.68
CA LEU A 153 -10.16 -3.08 -5.80
C LEU A 153 -10.98 -2.02 -6.55
N GLN A 154 -11.01 -0.78 -6.05
CA GLN A 154 -11.63 0.40 -6.68
C GLN A 154 -13.11 0.19 -7.01
N TYR A 155 -13.82 -0.52 -6.15
CA TYR A 155 -15.24 -0.79 -6.32
C TYR A 155 -16.08 0.49 -6.18
N SER A 156 -17.15 0.58 -6.98
CA SER A 156 -18.17 1.62 -6.87
C SER A 156 -18.91 1.53 -5.52
N PRO A 157 -19.56 2.61 -5.06
CA PRO A 157 -20.34 2.58 -3.82
C PRO A 157 -21.33 1.42 -3.73
N ASP A 158 -22.05 1.13 -4.83
CA ASP A 158 -23.00 0.01 -4.89
C ASP A 158 -22.32 -1.35 -4.72
N HIS A 159 -21.14 -1.52 -5.34
CA HIS A 159 -20.35 -2.74 -5.19
C HIS A 159 -19.78 -2.89 -3.78
N ARG A 160 -19.36 -1.79 -3.14
CA ARG A 160 -18.91 -1.81 -1.75
C ARG A 160 -20.03 -2.24 -0.82
N GLN A 161 -21.25 -1.75 -1.03
CA GLN A 161 -22.42 -2.15 -0.24
C GLN A 161 -22.72 -3.65 -0.39
N LYS A 162 -22.67 -4.19 -1.61
CA LYS A 162 -22.84 -5.64 -1.84
C LYS A 162 -21.77 -6.46 -1.15
N MET A 163 -20.51 -6.02 -1.20
CA MET A 163 -19.40 -6.68 -0.53
C MET A 163 -19.53 -6.61 1.00
N GLN A 164 -20.03 -5.49 1.54
CA GLN A 164 -20.33 -5.37 2.96
C GLN A 164 -21.39 -6.37 3.40
N GLN A 165 -22.51 -6.45 2.68
CA GLN A 165 -23.56 -7.44 2.94
C GLN A 165 -23.03 -8.86 2.88
N LEU A 166 -22.20 -9.17 1.88
CA LEU A 166 -21.55 -10.47 1.77
C LEU A 166 -20.62 -10.73 2.96
N SER A 167 -19.82 -9.75 3.37
CA SER A 167 -18.92 -9.88 4.52
C SER A 167 -19.68 -10.18 5.81
N ASP A 168 -20.78 -9.46 6.06
CA ASP A 168 -21.59 -9.64 7.25
C ASP A 168 -22.21 -11.05 7.28
N ARG A 169 -22.68 -11.55 6.13
CA ARG A 169 -23.18 -12.94 5.97
C ARG A 169 -22.11 -13.99 6.26
N LEU A 170 -20.91 -13.84 5.69
CA LEU A 170 -19.81 -14.78 5.91
C LEU A 170 -19.36 -14.82 7.38
N VAL A 171 -19.30 -13.65 8.03
CA VAL A 171 -18.94 -13.54 9.45
C VAL A 171 -20.01 -14.16 10.34
N HIS A 172 -21.29 -13.93 10.03
CA HIS A 172 -22.39 -14.55 10.75
C HIS A 172 -22.33 -16.08 10.65
N LEU A 173 -22.18 -16.63 9.43
CA LEU A 173 -22.06 -18.07 9.23
C LEU A 173 -20.89 -18.69 10.01
N ARG A 174 -19.73 -18.02 9.99
CA ARG A 174 -18.58 -18.46 10.76
C ARG A 174 -18.85 -18.49 12.26
N SER A 175 -19.62 -17.53 12.79
CA SER A 175 -19.95 -17.48 14.22
C SER A 175 -20.82 -18.66 14.69
N LEU A 176 -21.48 -19.35 13.75
CA LEU A 176 -22.41 -20.44 14.04
C LEU A 176 -21.77 -21.83 14.06
N GLY A 177 -20.53 -21.99 13.56
CA GLY A 177 -19.85 -23.29 13.62
C GLY A 177 -18.49 -23.35 12.92
N GLU A 178 -17.67 -24.33 13.34
CA GLU A 178 -16.31 -24.58 12.83
C GLU A 178 -16.24 -25.80 11.90
N GLU A 179 -17.32 -26.14 11.20
CA GLU A 179 -17.29 -27.28 10.29
C GLU A 179 -16.31 -27.03 9.13
N GLU A 180 -15.41 -27.97 8.88
CA GLU A 180 -14.33 -27.85 7.91
C GLU A 180 -14.84 -27.59 6.48
N THR A 181 -15.98 -28.20 6.11
CA THR A 181 -16.60 -27.99 4.80
C THR A 181 -17.17 -26.58 4.66
N VAL A 182 -17.78 -26.04 5.73
CA VAL A 182 -18.25 -24.65 5.76
C VAL A 182 -17.07 -23.70 5.62
N ARG A 183 -15.97 -23.97 6.33
CA ARG A 183 -14.73 -23.18 6.24
C ARG A 183 -14.19 -23.10 4.81
N ALA A 184 -14.12 -24.23 4.09
CA ALA A 184 -13.67 -24.27 2.71
C ALA A 184 -14.58 -23.47 1.76
N ILE A 185 -15.89 -23.48 1.99
CA ILE A 185 -16.85 -22.69 1.22
C ILE A 185 -16.63 -21.19 1.50
N LEU A 186 -16.50 -20.80 2.77
CA LEU A 186 -16.27 -19.42 3.16
C LEU A 186 -14.94 -18.88 2.58
N GLU A 187 -13.89 -19.70 2.55
CA GLU A 187 -12.60 -19.37 1.91
C GLU A 187 -12.75 -19.13 0.40
N THR A 188 -13.53 -20.00 -0.27
CA THR A 188 -13.82 -19.86 -1.70
C THR A 188 -14.57 -18.56 -1.98
N LEU A 189 -15.56 -18.20 -1.15
CA LEU A 189 -16.29 -16.94 -1.27
C LEU A 189 -15.42 -15.72 -0.90
N GLY A 190 -14.55 -15.88 0.09
CA GLY A 190 -13.60 -14.88 0.57
C GLY A 190 -12.43 -14.58 -0.38
N SER A 191 -12.22 -15.42 -1.39
CA SER A 191 -11.22 -15.22 -2.45
C SER A 191 -11.79 -14.69 -3.77
N LEU A 192 -13.12 -14.48 -3.84
CA LEU A 192 -13.77 -13.92 -5.02
C LEU A 192 -13.30 -12.50 -5.34
N LYS A 193 -12.97 -12.23 -6.61
CA LYS A 193 -12.59 -10.90 -7.10
C LYS A 193 -13.75 -10.13 -7.73
N ARG A 194 -14.96 -10.63 -7.60
CA ARG A 194 -16.18 -10.04 -8.16
C ARG A 194 -17.12 -9.61 -7.04
N PRO A 195 -17.83 -8.48 -7.20
CA PRO A 195 -18.72 -7.93 -6.18
C PRO A 195 -20.13 -8.54 -6.18
N TYR A 196 -20.27 -9.76 -6.72
CA TYR A 196 -21.54 -10.46 -6.84
C TYR A 196 -21.35 -11.97 -6.79
N LEU A 197 -22.32 -12.63 -6.18
CA LEU A 197 -22.45 -14.08 -6.20
C LEU A 197 -23.19 -14.51 -7.46
N ASN A 198 -22.84 -15.68 -7.98
CA ASN A 198 -23.65 -16.34 -9.00
C ASN A 198 -24.88 -17.02 -8.34
N PRO A 199 -25.90 -17.44 -9.10
CA PRO A 199 -27.11 -18.04 -8.53
C PRO A 199 -26.87 -19.32 -7.71
N TRP A 200 -25.80 -20.06 -8.00
CA TRP A 200 -25.42 -21.27 -7.24
C TRP A 200 -24.75 -20.91 -5.91
N GLU A 201 -23.84 -19.94 -5.91
CA GLU A 201 -23.19 -19.41 -4.72
C GLU A 201 -24.21 -18.79 -3.77
N GLU A 202 -25.18 -18.04 -4.31
CA GLU A 202 -26.27 -17.46 -3.53
C GLU A 202 -27.12 -18.54 -2.85
N LYS A 203 -27.59 -19.54 -3.61
CA LYS A 203 -28.37 -20.66 -3.07
C LYS A 203 -27.59 -21.49 -2.05
N LEU A 204 -26.30 -21.70 -2.30
CA LEU A 204 -25.43 -22.41 -1.36
C LEU A 204 -25.32 -21.64 -0.05
N LEU A 205 -25.16 -20.31 -0.13
CA LEU A 205 -25.05 -19.46 1.04
C LEU A 205 -26.37 -19.46 1.84
N GLU A 206 -27.52 -19.30 1.16
CA GLU A 206 -28.86 -19.41 1.77
C GLU A 206 -29.08 -20.77 2.45
N PHE A 207 -28.61 -21.86 1.85
CA PHE A 207 -28.71 -23.20 2.43
C PHE A 207 -27.91 -23.32 3.73
N LEU A 208 -26.67 -22.82 3.75
CA LEU A 208 -25.83 -22.81 4.94
C LEU A 208 -26.42 -21.94 6.05
N GLU A 209 -26.98 -20.78 5.69
CA GLU A 209 -27.66 -19.87 6.62
C GLU A 209 -28.90 -20.52 7.23
N GLY A 210 -29.65 -21.30 6.44
CA GLY A 210 -30.84 -22.00 6.89
C GLY A 210 -30.59 -23.25 7.74
N TYR A 211 -29.45 -23.91 7.59
CA TYR A 211 -29.11 -25.12 8.37
C TYR A 211 -28.75 -24.78 9.83
N ASN A 212 -28.05 -23.66 10.05
CA ASN A 212 -27.60 -23.24 11.38
C ASN A 212 -28.65 -22.46 12.19
N ALA A 213 -29.81 -22.16 11.60
CA ALA A 213 -30.93 -21.49 12.27
C ALA A 213 -31.93 -22.46 12.96
N ARG A 214 -31.62 -23.76 12.97
CA ARG A 214 -32.40 -24.83 13.61
C ARG A 214 -31.66 -25.40 14.81
#